data_AF-A0A3B8J9N7-F1
#
_entry.id   AF-A0A3B8J9N7-F1
#
_cell.length_a   1.000
_cell.length_b   1.000
_cell.length_c   1.000
_cell.angle_alpha   90.00
_cell.angle_beta   90.00
_cell.angle_gamma   90.00
#
_symmetry.space_group_name_H-M   'P 1'
#
loop_
_entity.id
_entity.type
_entity.pdbx_description
1 polymer ?
#
loop_
_entity_poly.entity_id
_entity_poly.type
_entity_poly.pdbx_seq_one_letter_code
_entity_poly.pdbx_strand_id
1 'polypeptide(L)'
;MRLSNVDFKKSILMIFLFLLCFFQMGILWSEKNPGVLFSFSHSVRGNDFVDINEVKENYYRPKEILISSGKGDLYWKLDSKSNLYRSIWNDFKDSYLSQIIQSKPSIRDKDYEQSWEYLSRMKSIIVEFGYEIPSGVIQWMENLDTASLSAIPNIYKIAIHPSEDINNGKNTLYVYDGSNVYKYVVTIKQGNMKKEDYIKAIETAAENEFVVPMNRLITYNPITEQRELLVCLSDEERKIWDLLLTTPDRIVLKKDNIETVQDYLLDEYKGSMVSKWSEDGTNIIFSDPEKVYRYYNNGLLEYQNRYKEAVDKGRVEEALAEALTFIEYRRRDLIEGADIILSDISDKGRYYAFTFDYIVDDMKVKVLRTRTGTVEPAIVINAVKDRVLDAKWYIKTFANNDYSNVYNMSFFRFYERQFIREYPDLRNKPVILDVSNEYLFSDIGTRAEPFWLIETNSNQLIFVGMQGKE
;
A
#
# COMPACT_ATOMS: atom_id res chain seq x y z
N MET A 1 45.90 -53.53 -23.65
CA MET A 1 44.52 -54.06 -23.73
C MET A 1 43.74 -53.15 -24.67
N ARG A 2 43.52 -53.55 -25.93
CA ARG A 2 42.79 -52.75 -26.92
C ARG A 2 41.30 -52.93 -26.65
N LEU A 3 40.69 -51.99 -25.93
CA LEU A 3 39.23 -51.91 -25.82
C LEU A 3 38.66 -51.80 -27.23
N SER A 4 37.71 -52.66 -27.58
CA SER A 4 37.07 -52.60 -28.88
C SER A 4 36.38 -51.23 -29.04
N ASN A 5 36.29 -50.73 -30.27
CA ASN A 5 35.62 -49.44 -30.55
C ASN A 5 34.15 -49.41 -30.04
N VAL A 6 33.58 -50.59 -29.76
CA VAL A 6 32.26 -50.78 -29.16
C VAL A 6 32.30 -50.58 -27.64
N ASP A 7 33.32 -51.09 -26.95
CA ASP A 7 33.45 -50.96 -25.50
C ASP A 7 33.76 -49.51 -25.10
N PHE A 8 34.55 -48.80 -25.91
CA PHE A 8 34.80 -47.37 -25.70
C PHE A 8 33.52 -46.53 -25.87
N LYS A 9 32.69 -46.83 -26.88
CA LYS A 9 31.39 -46.17 -27.09
C LYS A 9 30.40 -46.49 -25.97
N LYS A 10 30.38 -47.73 -25.47
CA LYS A 10 29.56 -48.13 -24.31
C LYS A 10 29.98 -47.39 -23.04
N SER A 11 31.28 -47.25 -22.79
CA SER A 11 31.79 -46.48 -21.66
C SER A 11 31.44 -44.99 -21.74
N ILE A 12 31.54 -44.37 -22.92
CA ILE A 12 31.13 -42.97 -23.13
C ILE A 12 29.63 -42.80 -22.89
N LEU A 13 28.80 -43.73 -23.42
CA LEU A 13 27.35 -43.70 -23.21
C LEU A 13 27.01 -43.83 -21.72
N MET A 14 27.69 -44.71 -20.98
CA MET A 14 27.50 -44.87 -19.54
C MET A 14 27.88 -43.61 -18.76
N ILE A 15 28.98 -42.94 -19.12
CA ILE A 15 29.38 -41.68 -18.50
C ILE A 15 28.34 -40.59 -18.78
N PHE A 16 27.83 -40.52 -20.01
CA PHE A 16 26.79 -39.57 -20.39
C PHE A 16 25.46 -39.81 -19.66
N LEU A 17 25.07 -41.08 -19.52
CA LEU A 17 23.91 -41.48 -18.70
C LEU A 17 24.09 -41.12 -17.23
N PHE A 18 25.28 -41.35 -16.66
CA PHE A 18 25.58 -40.94 -15.29
C PHE A 18 25.49 -39.43 -15.10
N LEU A 19 26.04 -38.64 -16.03
CA LEU A 19 25.93 -37.18 -16.02
C LEU A 19 24.47 -36.73 -16.15
N LEU A 20 23.67 -37.36 -17.01
CA LEU A 20 22.23 -37.10 -17.12
C LEU A 20 21.48 -37.43 -15.83
N CYS A 21 21.83 -38.51 -15.13
CA CYS A 21 21.22 -38.84 -13.84
C CYS A 21 21.59 -37.81 -12.76
N PHE A 22 22.83 -37.34 -12.71
CA PHE A 22 23.23 -36.26 -11.81
C PHE A 22 22.52 -34.94 -12.16
N PHE A 23 22.34 -34.67 -13.45
CA PHE A 23 21.60 -33.51 -13.93
C PHE A 23 20.11 -33.58 -13.55
N GLN A 24 19.48 -34.75 -13.71
CA GLN A 24 18.11 -35.02 -13.27
C GLN A 24 17.97 -34.91 -11.76
N MET A 25 18.94 -35.42 -10.98
CA MET A 25 18.99 -35.22 -9.53
C MET A 25 19.14 -33.74 -9.16
N GLY A 26 19.96 -32.99 -9.90
CA GLY A 26 20.14 -31.55 -9.72
C GLY A 26 18.86 -30.75 -9.96
N ILE A 27 18.11 -31.08 -11.02
CA ILE A 27 16.79 -30.50 -11.30
C ILE A 27 15.81 -30.82 -10.18
N LEU A 28 15.71 -32.10 -9.78
CA LEU A 28 14.83 -32.53 -8.67
C LEU A 28 15.21 -31.92 -7.31
N TRP A 29 16.48 -31.61 -7.09
CA TRP A 29 16.96 -30.92 -5.88
C TRP A 29 16.70 -29.41 -5.93
N SER A 30 16.89 -28.78 -7.09
CA SER A 30 16.53 -27.38 -7.33
C SER A 30 15.02 -27.16 -7.17
N GLU A 31 14.20 -28.09 -7.63
CA GLU A 31 12.73 -28.02 -7.50
C GLU A 31 12.23 -28.24 -6.07
N LYS A 32 13.01 -28.93 -5.21
CA LYS A 32 12.58 -29.26 -3.83
C LYS A 32 13.26 -28.44 -2.73
N ASN A 33 14.35 -27.75 -3.02
CA ASN A 33 15.09 -26.91 -2.08
C ASN A 33 15.60 -25.66 -2.82
N PRO A 34 14.94 -24.49 -2.71
CA PRO A 34 15.32 -23.28 -3.43
C PRO A 34 16.63 -22.61 -2.95
N GLY A 35 17.56 -23.36 -2.34
CA GLY A 35 18.83 -22.87 -1.80
C GLY A 35 20.09 -23.37 -2.54
N VAL A 36 19.98 -23.88 -3.78
CA VAL A 36 21.14 -24.43 -4.53
C VAL A 36 21.42 -23.62 -5.80
N LEU A 37 22.71 -23.41 -6.08
CA LEU A 37 23.32 -22.46 -7.03
C LEU A 37 23.02 -22.63 -8.55
N PHE A 38 22.13 -23.52 -8.99
CA PHE A 38 21.88 -23.74 -10.42
C PHE A 38 20.40 -23.94 -10.74
N SER A 39 19.78 -22.95 -11.37
CA SER A 39 18.43 -23.01 -11.94
C SER A 39 18.52 -23.28 -13.45
N PHE A 40 17.95 -24.38 -13.93
CA PHE A 40 17.89 -24.70 -15.36
C PHE A 40 16.48 -24.38 -15.88
N SER A 41 16.36 -23.28 -16.63
CA SER A 41 15.08 -22.83 -17.19
C SER A 41 14.79 -23.45 -18.56
N HIS A 42 13.59 -24.00 -18.71
CA HIS A 42 12.97 -24.28 -20.01
C HIS A 42 11.61 -23.56 -20.05
N SER A 43 11.57 -22.36 -20.63
CA SER A 43 10.51 -21.93 -21.56
C SER A 43 10.74 -20.51 -22.05
N VAL A 44 10.43 -20.31 -23.33
CA VAL A 44 10.66 -19.09 -24.11
C VAL A 44 9.41 -18.22 -24.04
N ARG A 45 9.32 -17.44 -22.98
CA ARG A 45 8.64 -16.13 -22.91
C ARG A 45 9.55 -15.35 -21.97
N GLY A 46 10.03 -14.17 -22.37
CA GLY A 46 10.97 -13.42 -21.53
C GLY A 46 10.38 -13.22 -20.14
N ASN A 47 10.85 -14.01 -19.16
CA ASN A 47 10.73 -13.64 -17.76
C ASN A 47 11.62 -12.43 -17.64
N ASP A 48 11.06 -11.25 -17.89
CA ASP A 48 11.58 -10.03 -17.31
C ASP A 48 11.55 -10.31 -15.80
N PHE A 49 12.69 -10.71 -15.25
CA PHE A 49 12.86 -10.82 -13.81
C PHE A 49 12.41 -9.49 -13.24
N VAL A 50 11.36 -9.47 -12.42
CA VAL A 50 10.86 -8.21 -11.87
C VAL A 50 11.94 -7.70 -10.92
N ASP A 51 12.70 -6.69 -11.35
CA ASP A 51 13.61 -6.01 -10.44
C ASP A 51 12.77 -5.12 -9.52
N ILE A 52 12.52 -5.63 -8.33
CA ILE A 52 11.72 -4.92 -7.34
C ILE A 52 12.35 -3.58 -6.94
N ASN A 53 13.66 -3.42 -7.11
CA ASN A 53 14.33 -2.15 -6.80
C ASN A 53 13.92 -1.02 -7.74
N GLU A 54 13.49 -1.33 -8.97
CA GLU A 54 13.05 -0.33 -9.95
C GLU A 54 11.62 0.16 -9.68
N VAL A 55 10.80 -0.64 -8.99
CA VAL A 55 9.34 -0.39 -8.87
C VAL A 55 8.85 -0.17 -7.43
N LYS A 56 9.63 -0.52 -6.41
CA LYS A 56 9.22 -0.47 -5.00
C LYS A 56 8.68 0.91 -4.58
N GLU A 57 9.29 1.99 -5.07
CA GLU A 57 8.87 3.38 -4.80
C GLU A 57 7.41 3.67 -5.21
N ASN A 58 6.87 2.97 -6.20
CA ASN A 58 5.51 3.19 -6.70
C ASN A 58 4.43 2.74 -5.73
N TYR A 59 4.78 1.95 -4.71
CA TYR A 59 3.85 1.44 -3.71
C TYR A 59 3.74 2.34 -2.48
N TYR A 60 4.53 3.41 -2.44
CA TYR A 60 4.68 4.24 -1.26
C TYR A 60 4.36 5.70 -1.55
N ARG A 61 3.40 6.24 -0.79
CA ARG A 61 3.03 7.65 -0.81
C ARG A 61 2.40 8.03 0.53
N PRO A 62 2.43 9.31 0.93
CA PRO A 62 1.74 9.74 2.14
C PRO A 62 0.22 9.62 1.96
N LYS A 63 -0.49 9.33 3.07
CA LYS A 63 -1.96 9.43 3.19
C LYS A 63 -2.40 10.83 2.79
N GLU A 64 -1.69 11.85 3.28
CA GLU A 64 -1.94 13.25 2.93
C GLU A 64 -0.76 14.15 3.26
N ILE A 65 -0.74 15.32 2.61
CA ILE A 65 0.16 16.42 2.95
C ILE A 65 -0.72 17.61 3.36
N LEU A 66 -0.51 18.10 4.58
CA LEU A 66 -1.26 19.18 5.19
C LEU A 66 -0.36 20.39 5.36
N ILE A 67 -0.90 21.59 5.13
CA ILE A 67 -0.21 22.85 5.40
C ILE A 67 -0.89 23.51 6.60
N SER A 68 -0.11 23.89 7.61
CA SER A 68 -0.58 24.66 8.76
C SER A 68 0.00 26.08 8.69
N SER A 69 -0.85 27.10 8.81
CA SER A 69 -0.41 28.51 8.83
C SER A 69 0.01 29.00 10.21
N GLY A 70 -0.05 28.14 11.23
CA GLY A 70 0.11 28.59 12.62
C GLY A 70 -1.11 29.29 13.20
N LYS A 71 -2.23 29.39 12.45
CA LYS A 71 -3.46 30.08 12.88
C LYS A 71 -4.48 29.11 13.48
N GLY A 72 -4.10 28.45 14.57
CA GLY A 72 -5.02 27.62 15.36
C GLY A 72 -5.31 26.25 14.76
N ASP A 73 -6.58 25.98 14.45
CA ASP A 73 -7.10 24.65 14.11
C ASP A 73 -7.35 24.40 12.62
N LEU A 74 -6.99 25.36 11.75
CA LEU A 74 -7.17 25.29 10.30
C LEU A 74 -5.90 24.79 9.59
N TYR A 75 -6.09 23.82 8.72
CA TYR A 75 -5.10 23.16 7.88
C TYR A 75 -5.56 23.19 6.43
N TRP A 76 -4.65 23.14 5.48
CA TRP A 76 -4.97 22.98 4.06
C TRP A 76 -4.41 21.65 3.57
N LYS A 77 -5.29 20.72 3.24
CA LYS A 77 -4.93 19.44 2.65
C LYS A 77 -4.65 19.62 1.16
N LEU A 78 -3.46 19.23 0.72
CA LEU A 78 -3.07 19.26 -0.69
C LEU A 78 -3.67 18.06 -1.46
N ASP A 79 -4.21 18.33 -2.64
CA ASP A 79 -4.59 17.32 -3.63
C ASP A 79 -3.32 16.70 -4.25
N SER A 80 -3.29 15.38 -4.48
CA SER A 80 -2.11 14.69 -5.04
C SER A 80 -1.76 15.12 -6.47
N LYS A 81 -2.72 15.68 -7.20
CA LYS A 81 -2.52 16.22 -8.56
C LYS A 81 -1.78 17.56 -8.54
N SER A 82 -1.70 18.22 -7.38
CA SER A 82 -0.99 19.49 -7.19
C SER A 82 0.51 19.33 -7.45
N ASN A 83 1.09 20.28 -8.19
CA ASN A 83 2.54 20.34 -8.37
C ASN A 83 3.28 20.56 -7.04
N LEU A 84 2.66 21.27 -6.09
CA LEU A 84 3.23 21.48 -4.76
C LEU A 84 3.29 20.16 -3.98
N TYR A 85 2.24 19.34 -4.04
CA TYR A 85 2.23 18.01 -3.43
C TYR A 85 3.39 17.17 -3.97
N ARG A 86 3.51 17.07 -5.30
CA ARG A 86 4.58 16.28 -5.95
C ARG A 86 5.97 16.78 -5.59
N SER A 87 6.16 18.11 -5.55
CA SER A 87 7.46 18.70 -5.22
C SER A 87 7.87 18.40 -3.78
N ILE A 88 6.95 18.55 -2.82
CA ILE A 88 7.21 18.20 -1.42
C ILE A 88 7.51 16.70 -1.30
N TRP A 89 6.70 15.84 -1.92
CA TRP A 89 6.89 14.40 -1.83
C TRP A 89 8.21 13.93 -2.44
N ASN A 90 8.59 14.46 -3.61
CA ASN A 90 9.88 14.17 -4.24
C ASN A 90 11.05 14.60 -3.33
N ASP A 91 10.96 15.75 -2.66
CA ASP A 91 12.01 16.18 -1.73
C ASP A 91 12.19 15.20 -0.56
N PHE A 92 11.11 14.57 -0.09
CA PHE A 92 11.19 13.51 0.92
C PHE A 92 11.85 12.26 0.39
N LYS A 93 11.34 11.76 -0.74
CA LYS A 93 11.77 10.52 -1.39
C LYS A 93 13.23 10.58 -1.87
N ASP A 94 13.66 11.72 -2.41
CA ASP A 94 14.99 11.82 -3.02
C ASP A 94 16.07 12.24 -2.00
N SER A 95 15.64 12.67 -0.80
CA SER A 95 16.55 13.32 0.15
C SER A 95 16.21 13.15 1.61
N TYR A 96 15.06 13.63 2.09
CA TYR A 96 14.88 13.78 3.53
C TYR A 96 14.74 12.45 4.27
N LEU A 97 14.10 11.44 3.67
CA LEU A 97 13.97 10.11 4.29
C LEU A 97 15.36 9.50 4.51
N SER A 98 16.23 9.50 3.50
CA SER A 98 17.62 9.04 3.65
C SER A 98 18.38 9.78 4.77
N GLN A 99 18.24 11.10 4.86
CA GLN A 99 18.91 11.90 5.89
C GLN A 99 18.39 11.59 7.31
N ILE A 100 17.08 11.41 7.48
CA ILE A 100 16.47 11.05 8.76
C ILE A 100 17.01 9.70 9.24
N ILE A 101 17.06 8.71 8.35
CA ILE A 101 17.48 7.35 8.69
C ILE A 101 18.99 7.26 9.00
N GLN A 102 19.82 8.02 8.28
CA GLN A 102 21.28 7.97 8.45
C GLN A 102 21.81 8.85 9.58
N SER A 103 21.03 9.83 10.04
CA SER A 103 21.46 10.77 11.07
C SER A 103 20.88 10.43 12.44
N LYS A 104 21.55 10.89 13.49
CA LYS A 104 20.98 10.83 14.84
C LYS A 104 20.11 12.07 15.08
N PRO A 105 18.97 11.94 15.75
CA PRO A 105 18.15 13.08 16.10
C PRO A 105 18.94 14.01 17.01
N SER A 106 18.80 15.32 16.78
CA SER A 106 19.48 16.35 17.55
C SER A 106 18.95 16.43 18.98
N ILE A 107 17.66 16.15 19.15
CA ILE A 107 16.94 16.13 20.42
C ILE A 107 15.87 15.03 20.34
N ARG A 108 15.70 14.29 21.45
CA ARG A 108 14.61 13.33 21.65
C ARG A 108 13.82 13.81 22.86
N ASP A 109 12.53 14.07 22.66
CA ASP A 109 11.87 14.98 23.58
C ASP A 109 11.05 14.37 24.72
N LYS A 110 10.95 15.15 25.81
CA LYS A 110 10.01 15.08 26.95
C LYS A 110 9.47 16.47 27.35
N ASP A 111 9.87 17.53 26.66
CA ASP A 111 9.40 18.90 26.86
C ASP A 111 8.08 19.16 26.12
N TYR A 112 7.24 20.00 26.71
CA TYR A 112 5.91 20.30 26.18
C TYR A 112 5.95 20.97 24.80
N GLU A 113 6.94 21.83 24.55
CA GLU A 113 7.11 22.56 23.29
C GLU A 113 7.52 21.67 22.10
N GLN A 114 7.91 20.42 22.33
CA GLN A 114 8.13 19.46 21.24
C GLN A 114 7.13 18.29 21.28
N SER A 115 6.02 18.47 22.01
CA SER A 115 4.85 17.62 21.82
C SER A 115 4.32 17.77 20.39
N TRP A 116 3.95 16.64 19.78
CA TRP A 116 3.43 16.62 18.42
C TRP A 116 2.18 17.51 18.25
N GLU A 117 1.32 17.54 19.28
CA GLU A 117 0.12 18.40 19.30
C GLU A 117 0.48 19.89 19.16
N TYR A 118 1.55 20.35 19.80
CA TYR A 118 1.99 21.73 19.71
C TYR A 118 2.65 22.03 18.37
N LEU A 119 3.56 21.17 17.91
CA LEU A 119 4.31 21.34 16.66
C LEU A 119 3.40 21.35 15.43
N SER A 120 2.42 20.46 15.39
CA SER A 120 1.45 20.39 14.28
C SER A 120 0.59 21.67 14.15
N ARG A 121 0.40 22.42 15.24
CA ARG A 121 -0.34 23.70 15.23
C ARG A 121 0.48 24.89 14.77
N MET A 122 1.81 24.77 14.67
CA MET A 122 2.68 25.86 14.20
C MET A 122 2.69 25.97 12.68
N LYS A 123 3.33 27.01 12.15
CA LYS A 123 3.60 27.15 10.71
C LYS A 123 4.46 25.97 10.21
N SER A 124 3.85 25.03 9.52
CA SER A 124 4.52 23.82 9.08
C SER A 124 3.83 23.16 7.88
N ILE A 125 4.57 22.25 7.24
CA ILE A 125 4.03 21.30 6.27
C ILE A 125 4.13 19.92 6.90
N ILE A 126 3.01 19.24 7.04
CA ILE A 126 2.89 17.93 7.70
C ILE A 126 2.66 16.89 6.62
N VAL A 127 3.49 15.85 6.62
CA VAL A 127 3.35 14.66 5.77
C VAL A 127 2.90 13.51 6.65
N GLU A 128 1.71 12.99 6.40
CA GLU A 128 1.12 11.89 7.17
C GLU A 128 1.09 10.61 6.34
N PHE A 129 1.53 9.48 6.90
CA PHE A 129 1.53 8.20 6.19
C PHE A 129 0.30 7.33 6.48
N GLY A 130 -0.32 7.50 7.65
CA GLY A 130 -1.53 6.76 8.06
C GLY A 130 -1.28 5.37 8.65
N TYR A 131 -0.02 4.91 8.68
CA TYR A 131 0.45 3.71 9.37
C TYR A 131 1.92 3.90 9.79
N GLU A 132 2.40 3.12 10.73
CA GLU A 132 3.80 3.17 11.18
C GLU A 132 4.69 2.45 10.16
N ILE A 133 5.60 3.18 9.51
CA ILE A 133 6.55 2.59 8.57
C ILE A 133 7.84 2.25 9.29
N PRO A 134 8.21 0.97 9.39
CA PRO A 134 9.46 0.57 10.02
C PRO A 134 10.66 1.18 9.29
N SER A 135 11.66 1.62 10.05
CA SER A 135 12.90 2.19 9.50
C SER A 135 13.62 1.25 8.54
N GLY A 136 13.57 -0.07 8.77
CA GLY A 136 14.12 -1.08 7.85
C GLY A 136 13.44 -1.07 6.47
N VAL A 137 12.14 -0.79 6.41
CA VAL A 137 11.42 -0.60 5.14
C VAL A 137 11.92 0.65 4.43
N ILE A 138 12.06 1.76 5.16
CA ILE A 138 12.57 3.02 4.58
C ILE A 138 14.00 2.83 4.08
N GLN A 139 14.87 2.16 4.85
CA GLN A 139 16.24 1.84 4.42
C GLN A 139 16.25 1.04 3.12
N TRP A 140 15.43 0.01 3.04
CA TRP A 140 15.32 -0.81 1.84
C TRP A 140 14.80 -0.01 0.64
N MET A 141 13.77 0.81 0.84
CA MET A 141 13.19 1.67 -0.20
C MET A 141 14.21 2.67 -0.74
N GLU A 142 14.99 3.30 0.14
CA GLU A 142 16.00 4.30 -0.18
C GLU A 142 17.34 3.69 -0.67
N ASN A 143 17.41 2.37 -0.86
CA ASN A 143 18.64 1.64 -1.23
C ASN A 143 19.82 1.89 -0.28
N LEU A 144 19.54 1.99 1.02
CA LEU A 144 20.55 2.25 2.05
C LEU A 144 21.09 0.94 2.63
N ASP A 145 22.37 0.96 3.02
CA ASP A 145 22.98 -0.16 3.73
C ASP A 145 22.27 -0.41 5.07
N THR A 146 21.67 -1.59 5.19
CA THR A 146 20.97 -2.08 6.40
C THR A 146 21.88 -2.20 7.63
N ALA A 147 23.21 -2.11 7.47
CA ALA A 147 24.16 -2.04 8.57
C ALA A 147 24.15 -0.68 9.30
N SER A 148 23.55 0.36 8.70
CA SER A 148 23.32 1.63 9.39
C SER A 148 22.17 1.45 10.39
N LEU A 149 22.48 1.52 11.68
CA LEU A 149 21.44 1.50 12.72
C LEU A 149 20.65 2.81 12.64
N SER A 150 19.40 2.74 12.17
CA SER A 150 18.46 3.86 12.27
C SER A 150 18.28 4.24 13.74
N ALA A 151 18.32 5.54 14.03
CA ALA A 151 18.10 6.04 15.39
C ALA A 151 16.61 6.01 15.81
N ILE A 152 15.71 5.83 14.85
CA ILE A 152 14.26 5.77 15.06
C ILE A 152 13.69 4.43 14.61
N PRO A 153 12.72 3.85 15.35
CA PRO A 153 12.17 2.54 15.02
C PRO A 153 11.28 2.59 13.78
N ASN A 154 10.44 3.61 13.66
CA ASN A 154 9.47 3.78 12.59
C ASN A 154 9.20 5.28 12.33
N ILE A 155 8.41 5.58 11.29
CA ILE A 155 7.88 6.91 10.99
C ILE A 155 6.37 6.81 10.79
N TYR A 156 5.61 7.65 11.50
CA TYR A 156 4.16 7.80 11.35
C TYR A 156 3.78 9.12 10.66
N LYS A 157 4.42 10.22 11.05
CA LYS A 157 4.23 11.57 10.48
C LYS A 157 5.53 12.36 10.51
N ILE A 158 5.65 13.35 9.63
CA ILE A 158 6.78 14.29 9.62
C ILE A 158 6.26 15.72 9.45
N ALA A 159 6.71 16.66 10.28
CA ALA A 159 6.43 18.08 10.13
C ALA A 159 7.69 18.85 9.73
N ILE A 160 7.60 19.64 8.65
CA ILE A 160 8.66 20.54 8.17
C ILE A 160 8.39 21.93 8.75
N HIS A 161 9.36 22.47 9.49
CA HIS A 161 9.36 23.82 10.04
C HIS A 161 10.46 24.63 9.36
N PRO A 162 10.20 25.16 8.15
CA PRO A 162 11.25 25.80 7.36
C PRO A 162 11.78 27.06 8.04
N SER A 163 10.98 27.78 8.83
CA SER A 163 11.40 29.04 9.47
C SER A 163 12.29 28.87 10.72
N GLU A 164 12.53 27.65 11.21
CA GLU A 164 13.19 27.46 12.51
C GLU A 164 14.73 27.53 12.43
N ASP A 165 15.34 26.84 11.46
CA ASP A 165 16.78 27.00 11.20
C ASP A 165 17.02 28.36 10.52
N ILE A 166 18.11 29.06 10.81
CA ILE A 166 18.44 30.34 10.15
C ILE A 166 19.16 30.16 8.81
N ASN A 167 19.72 28.97 8.55
CA ASN A 167 20.45 28.66 7.34
C ASN A 167 19.48 28.37 6.18
N ASN A 168 19.66 29.06 5.06
CA ASN A 168 18.80 28.91 3.89
C ASN A 168 18.93 27.56 3.17
N GLY A 169 20.03 26.84 3.40
CA GLY A 169 20.25 25.50 2.85
C GLY A 169 19.73 24.37 3.73
N LYS A 170 19.00 24.66 4.82
CA LYS A 170 18.55 23.66 5.79
C LYS A 170 17.08 23.84 6.15
N ASN A 171 16.43 22.72 6.45
CA ASN A 171 15.09 22.65 7.02
C ASN A 171 15.13 21.89 8.35
N THR A 172 14.31 22.32 9.30
CA THR A 172 14.07 21.57 10.54
C THR A 172 12.87 20.66 10.35
N LEU A 173 13.04 19.38 10.67
CA LEU A 173 12.01 18.35 10.56
C LEU A 173 11.76 17.75 11.94
N TYR A 174 10.49 17.57 12.29
CA TYR A 174 10.07 16.78 13.44
C TYR A 174 9.43 15.50 12.95
N VAL A 175 9.99 14.36 13.35
CA VAL A 175 9.54 13.03 12.97
C VAL A 175 8.82 12.41 14.17
N TYR A 176 7.59 11.97 13.95
CA TYR A 176 6.77 11.32 14.97
C TYR A 176 6.64 9.82 14.65
N ASP A 177 6.97 8.97 15.62
CA ASP A 177 6.95 7.50 15.50
C ASP A 177 5.64 6.86 16.04
N GLY A 178 4.62 7.67 16.30
CA GLY A 178 3.38 7.24 16.98
C GLY A 178 3.43 7.37 18.51
N SER A 179 4.59 7.64 19.11
CA SER A 179 4.76 7.82 20.56
C SER A 179 5.70 8.97 20.95
N ASN A 180 6.81 9.14 20.25
CA ASN A 180 7.88 10.08 20.50
C ASN A 180 8.07 11.00 19.30
N VAL A 181 8.56 12.22 19.57
CA VAL A 181 8.97 13.17 18.54
C VAL A 181 10.50 13.29 18.53
N TYR A 182 11.05 13.31 17.32
CA TYR A 182 12.48 13.38 17.06
C TYR A 182 12.79 14.59 16.17
N LYS A 183 13.72 15.43 16.60
CA LYS A 183 14.14 16.61 15.84
C LYS A 183 15.33 16.32 14.94
N TYR A 184 15.22 16.69 13.68
CA TYR A 184 16.25 16.60 12.66
C TYR A 184 16.48 17.95 11.99
N VAL A 185 17.72 18.21 11.60
CA VAL A 185 18.07 19.34 10.73
C VAL A 185 18.67 18.75 9.46
N VAL A 186 17.92 18.84 8.36
CA VAL A 186 18.28 18.24 7.08
C VAL A 186 18.77 19.31 6.11
N THR A 187 19.67 18.91 5.22
CA THR A 187 20.18 19.76 4.15
C THR A 187 19.26 19.68 2.94
N ILE A 188 18.92 20.83 2.36
CA ILE A 188 18.15 20.93 1.12
C ILE A 188 19.10 20.62 -0.04
N LYS A 189 18.88 19.50 -0.74
CA LYS A 189 19.69 19.09 -1.89
C LYS A 189 19.43 20.01 -3.10
N GLN A 190 20.39 20.07 -4.00
CA GLN A 190 20.20 20.75 -5.28
C GLN A 190 19.12 20.03 -6.10
N GLY A 191 18.14 20.78 -6.62
CA GLY A 191 16.98 20.26 -7.34
C GLY A 191 15.70 20.23 -6.49
N ASN A 192 15.84 20.17 -5.17
CA ASN A 192 14.72 20.25 -4.24
C ASN A 192 14.16 21.68 -4.16
N MET A 193 12.95 21.82 -3.60
CA MET A 193 12.36 23.12 -3.32
C MET A 193 13.29 23.95 -2.43
N LYS A 194 13.42 25.25 -2.73
CA LYS A 194 14.18 26.14 -1.85
C LYS A 194 13.37 26.35 -0.58
N LYS A 195 14.07 26.65 0.51
CA LYS A 195 13.45 27.01 1.79
C LYS A 195 12.38 28.11 1.67
N GLU A 196 12.64 29.12 0.87
CA GLU A 196 11.71 30.21 0.57
C GLU A 196 10.41 29.70 -0.08
N ASP A 197 10.49 28.65 -0.91
CA ASP A 197 9.32 28.06 -1.57
C ASP A 197 8.44 27.32 -0.55
N TYR A 198 9.04 26.64 0.44
CA TYR A 198 8.29 26.05 1.56
C TYR A 198 7.59 27.11 2.41
N ILE A 199 8.28 28.21 2.72
CA ILE A 199 7.71 29.33 3.49
C ILE A 199 6.56 29.95 2.70
N LYS A 200 6.76 30.22 1.41
CA LYS A 200 5.72 30.75 0.52
C LYS A 200 4.52 29.81 0.45
N ALA A 201 4.74 28.50 0.31
CA ALA A 201 3.67 27.51 0.31
C ALA A 201 2.81 27.57 1.59
N ILE A 202 3.44 27.80 2.75
CA ILE A 202 2.73 27.99 4.03
C ILE A 202 1.94 29.31 4.05
N GLU A 203 2.52 30.39 3.54
CA GLU A 203 1.92 31.72 3.58
C GLU A 203 0.75 31.89 2.60
N THR A 204 0.83 31.24 1.43
CA THR A 204 -0.17 31.36 0.35
C THR A 204 -1.06 30.12 0.22
N ALA A 205 -1.07 29.23 1.22
CA ALA A 205 -1.82 27.97 1.17
C ALA A 205 -3.31 28.17 0.85
N ALA A 206 -3.94 29.18 1.47
CA ALA A 206 -5.35 29.52 1.27
C ALA A 206 -5.70 30.02 -0.14
N GLU A 207 -4.70 30.45 -0.92
CA GLU A 207 -4.89 30.95 -2.30
C GLU A 207 -4.72 29.84 -3.34
N ASN A 208 -4.32 28.64 -2.93
CA ASN A 208 -4.09 27.51 -3.81
C ASN A 208 -5.44 26.86 -4.20
N GLU A 209 -5.68 26.66 -5.50
CA GLU A 209 -6.91 26.01 -5.97
C GLU A 209 -6.96 24.49 -5.73
N PHE A 210 -5.80 23.88 -5.45
CA PHE A 210 -5.65 22.44 -5.19
C PHE A 210 -5.51 22.12 -3.69
N VAL A 211 -6.15 22.92 -2.84
CA VAL A 211 -6.25 22.61 -1.40
C VAL A 211 -7.68 22.54 -0.93
N VAL A 212 -7.90 21.71 0.10
CA VAL A 212 -9.16 21.63 0.85
C VAL A 212 -8.89 22.09 2.29
N PRO A 213 -9.64 23.09 2.81
CA PRO A 213 -9.53 23.52 4.20
C PRO A 213 -10.10 22.46 5.14
N MET A 214 -9.28 22.06 6.09
CA MET A 214 -9.57 21.05 7.11
C MET A 214 -9.45 21.66 8.49
N ASN A 215 -10.37 21.33 9.38
CA ASN A 215 -10.41 21.86 10.75
C ASN A 215 -10.37 20.73 11.77
N ARG A 216 -9.72 20.95 12.92
CA ARG A 216 -9.78 19.99 14.03
C ARG A 216 -11.21 19.90 14.58
N LEU A 217 -11.81 18.72 14.48
CA LEU A 217 -13.20 18.50 14.87
C LEU A 217 -13.45 18.82 16.35
N ILE A 218 -12.51 18.45 17.22
CA ILE A 218 -12.64 18.63 18.68
C ILE A 218 -12.87 20.09 19.10
N THR A 219 -12.40 21.06 18.32
CA THR A 219 -12.60 22.50 18.59
C THR A 219 -14.06 22.92 18.40
N TYR A 220 -14.77 22.24 17.51
CA TYR A 220 -16.14 22.60 17.13
C TYR A 220 -17.20 21.66 17.72
N ASN A 221 -16.85 20.40 17.95
CA ASN A 221 -17.78 19.40 18.46
C ASN A 221 -17.05 18.31 19.29
N PRO A 222 -17.36 18.16 20.60
CA PRO A 222 -16.71 17.19 21.47
C PRO A 222 -17.22 15.75 21.28
N ILE A 223 -17.75 15.40 20.11
CA ILE A 223 -18.09 14.01 19.71
C ILE A 223 -16.86 13.17 19.39
N THR A 224 -15.67 13.73 19.57
CA THR A 224 -14.40 13.05 19.40
C THR A 224 -13.46 13.42 20.54
N GLU A 225 -12.71 12.43 21.01
CA GLU A 225 -11.56 12.60 21.90
C GLU A 225 -10.25 12.62 21.09
N GLN A 226 -10.34 12.34 19.79
CA GLN A 226 -9.20 12.37 18.89
C GLN A 226 -8.83 13.82 18.58
N ARG A 227 -7.79 14.31 19.26
CA ARG A 227 -7.33 15.70 19.19
C ARG A 227 -6.86 16.12 17.80
N GLU A 228 -6.49 15.15 16.96
CA GLU A 228 -5.95 15.38 15.62
C GLU A 228 -6.95 15.13 14.50
N LEU A 229 -8.18 14.75 14.80
CA LEU A 229 -9.16 14.45 13.76
C LEU A 229 -9.50 15.72 12.97
N LEU A 230 -9.13 15.73 11.70
CA LEU A 230 -9.37 16.82 10.76
C LEU A 230 -10.58 16.53 9.88
N VAL A 231 -11.43 17.54 9.71
CA VAL A 231 -12.64 17.44 8.88
C VAL A 231 -12.87 18.71 8.06
N CYS A 232 -13.46 18.57 6.87
CA CYS A 232 -13.90 19.70 6.07
C CYS A 232 -15.18 20.29 6.68
N LEU A 233 -15.17 21.58 7.03
CA LEU A 233 -16.36 22.27 7.55
C LEU A 233 -17.04 23.16 6.51
N SER A 234 -16.30 23.54 5.45
CA SER A 234 -16.86 24.32 4.34
C SER A 234 -17.88 23.48 3.57
N ASP A 235 -18.86 24.16 2.98
CA ASP A 235 -19.82 23.57 2.03
C ASP A 235 -19.19 23.33 0.65
N GLU A 236 -17.92 22.92 0.62
CA GLU A 236 -17.22 22.60 -0.60
C GLU A 236 -17.89 21.46 -1.33
N GLU A 237 -18.02 21.65 -2.64
CA GLU A 237 -18.66 20.71 -3.54
C GLU A 237 -17.58 20.04 -4.38
N ARG A 238 -17.56 18.69 -4.35
CA ARG A 238 -16.64 17.89 -5.15
C ARG A 238 -17.45 17.02 -6.11
N LYS A 239 -17.13 17.14 -7.41
CA LYS A 239 -17.62 16.17 -8.40
C LYS A 239 -16.85 14.87 -8.23
N ILE A 240 -17.56 13.78 -7.93
CA ILE A 240 -16.99 12.45 -7.80
C ILE A 240 -17.72 11.53 -8.78
N TRP A 241 -16.94 10.78 -9.55
CA TRP A 241 -17.46 9.77 -10.46
C TRP A 241 -17.63 8.46 -9.71
N ASP A 242 -18.66 7.71 -10.05
CA ASP A 242 -18.65 6.30 -9.70
C ASP A 242 -17.64 5.59 -10.58
N LEU A 243 -17.14 4.46 -10.09
CA LEU A 243 -16.17 3.67 -10.82
C LEU A 243 -16.86 2.44 -11.41
N LEU A 244 -16.56 2.16 -12.68
CA LEU A 244 -16.81 0.87 -13.32
C LEU A 244 -15.62 -0.04 -13.01
N LEU A 245 -15.90 -1.15 -12.32
CA LEU A 245 -14.93 -2.17 -11.97
C LEU A 245 -15.19 -3.42 -12.79
N THR A 246 -14.22 -3.80 -13.61
CA THR A 246 -14.31 -5.01 -14.44
C THR A 246 -13.19 -5.98 -14.13
N THR A 247 -13.47 -7.27 -14.24
CA THR A 247 -12.41 -8.28 -14.27
C THR A 247 -11.66 -8.12 -15.60
N PRO A 248 -10.33 -8.03 -15.62
CA PRO A 248 -9.56 -7.84 -16.86
C PRO A 248 -9.88 -8.94 -17.87
N ASP A 249 -10.11 -8.56 -19.13
CA ASP A 249 -10.56 -9.49 -20.20
C ASP A 249 -9.68 -10.73 -20.33
N ARG A 250 -8.38 -10.57 -20.08
CA ARG A 250 -7.36 -11.61 -20.14
C ARG A 250 -7.57 -12.74 -19.12
N ILE A 251 -8.23 -12.45 -18.00
CA ILE A 251 -8.47 -13.40 -16.91
C ILE A 251 -9.95 -13.65 -16.66
N VAL A 252 -10.84 -13.27 -17.58
CA VAL A 252 -12.25 -13.68 -17.51
C VAL A 252 -12.34 -15.17 -17.75
N LEU A 253 -12.90 -15.92 -16.79
CA LEU A 253 -12.98 -17.38 -16.89
C LEU A 253 -13.96 -17.85 -17.98
N LYS A 254 -13.44 -18.60 -18.94
CA LYS A 254 -14.19 -19.34 -19.96
C LYS A 254 -13.62 -20.77 -20.03
N LYS A 255 -14.40 -21.72 -20.56
CA LYS A 255 -13.96 -23.13 -20.62
C LYS A 255 -12.75 -23.35 -21.54
N ASP A 256 -12.61 -22.51 -22.55
CA ASP A 256 -11.63 -22.60 -23.64
C ASP A 256 -10.38 -21.73 -23.42
N ASN A 257 -10.32 -20.91 -22.36
CA ASN A 257 -9.21 -19.99 -22.13
C ASN A 257 -8.44 -20.24 -20.81
N ILE A 258 -8.62 -21.42 -20.18
CA ILE A 258 -8.00 -21.76 -18.90
C ILE A 258 -6.47 -21.62 -18.95
N GLU A 259 -5.84 -22.10 -20.03
CA GLU A 259 -4.39 -21.98 -20.22
C GLU A 259 -3.94 -20.52 -20.28
N THR A 260 -4.73 -19.64 -20.91
CA THR A 260 -4.46 -18.20 -20.95
C THR A 260 -4.63 -17.56 -19.58
N VAL A 261 -5.68 -17.92 -18.83
CA VAL A 261 -5.88 -17.40 -17.47
C VAL A 261 -4.73 -17.85 -16.56
N GLN A 262 -4.29 -19.10 -16.71
CA GLN A 262 -3.16 -19.66 -15.99
C GLN A 262 -1.86 -18.88 -16.27
N ASP A 263 -1.61 -18.51 -17.54
CA ASP A 263 -0.43 -17.76 -17.97
C ASP A 263 -0.28 -16.39 -17.29
N TYR A 264 -1.40 -15.71 -17.02
CA TYR A 264 -1.41 -14.39 -16.38
C TYR A 264 -1.46 -14.47 -14.85
N LEU A 265 -2.06 -15.51 -14.28
CA LEU A 265 -2.25 -15.62 -12.84
C LEU A 265 -1.12 -16.37 -12.13
N LEU A 266 -0.47 -17.34 -12.76
CA LEU A 266 0.54 -18.17 -12.11
C LEU A 266 1.96 -17.62 -12.33
N ASP A 267 2.77 -17.72 -11.28
CA ASP A 267 4.19 -17.38 -11.27
C ASP A 267 5.01 -18.34 -12.17
N GLU A 268 6.34 -18.41 -12.00
CA GLU A 268 7.25 -19.20 -12.86
C GLU A 268 6.90 -20.72 -12.94
N TYR A 269 6.00 -21.24 -12.11
CA TYR A 269 5.65 -22.66 -11.98
C TYR A 269 4.50 -23.11 -12.92
N LYS A 270 4.41 -22.50 -14.10
CA LYS A 270 3.29 -22.66 -15.06
C LYS A 270 3.05 -24.10 -15.51
N GLY A 271 4.10 -24.92 -15.65
CA GLY A 271 4.03 -26.23 -16.31
C GLY A 271 3.69 -27.43 -15.42
N SER A 272 3.70 -27.27 -14.09
CA SER A 272 3.59 -28.39 -13.13
C SER A 272 2.26 -28.44 -12.37
N MET A 273 1.43 -27.40 -12.47
CA MET A 273 0.17 -27.33 -11.71
C MET A 273 -0.97 -28.08 -12.39
N VAL A 274 -1.75 -28.79 -11.59
CA VAL A 274 -3.01 -29.42 -12.00
C VAL A 274 -4.13 -28.40 -11.84
N SER A 275 -4.92 -28.21 -12.90
CA SER A 275 -6.12 -27.37 -12.89
C SER A 275 -7.39 -28.22 -12.69
N LYS A 276 -8.28 -27.82 -11.79
CA LYS A 276 -9.60 -28.44 -11.60
C LYS A 276 -10.66 -27.37 -11.33
N TRP A 277 -11.81 -27.48 -11.97
CA TRP A 277 -12.99 -26.68 -11.61
C TRP A 277 -13.57 -27.11 -10.26
N SER A 278 -14.05 -26.16 -9.48
CA SER A 278 -14.85 -26.47 -8.30
C SER A 278 -16.13 -27.23 -8.67
N GLU A 279 -16.68 -27.96 -7.71
CA GLU A 279 -17.88 -28.79 -7.93
C GLU A 279 -19.11 -27.97 -8.34
N ASP A 280 -19.19 -26.72 -7.86
CA ASP A 280 -20.23 -25.75 -8.20
C ASP A 280 -19.90 -24.93 -9.47
N GLY A 281 -18.71 -25.12 -10.07
CA GLY A 281 -18.26 -24.41 -11.28
C GLY A 281 -18.02 -22.92 -11.10
N THR A 282 -17.94 -22.41 -9.87
CA THR A 282 -17.78 -20.98 -9.58
C THR A 282 -16.33 -20.49 -9.59
N ASN A 283 -15.38 -21.42 -9.47
CA ASN A 283 -13.95 -21.13 -9.46
C ASN A 283 -13.13 -22.24 -10.11
N ILE A 284 -11.91 -21.89 -10.49
CA ILE A 284 -10.88 -22.82 -10.91
C ILE A 284 -9.77 -22.88 -9.85
N ILE A 285 -9.29 -24.09 -9.60
CA ILE A 285 -8.21 -24.37 -8.66
C ILE A 285 -7.00 -24.82 -9.46
N PHE A 286 -5.90 -24.09 -9.35
CA PHE A 286 -4.58 -24.52 -9.82
C PHE A 286 -3.78 -24.96 -8.60
N SER A 287 -3.25 -26.17 -8.60
CA SER A 287 -2.50 -26.66 -7.45
C SER A 287 -1.41 -27.64 -7.81
N ASP A 288 -0.39 -27.64 -6.97
CA ASP A 288 0.68 -28.64 -6.94
C ASP A 288 0.88 -29.10 -5.47
N PRO A 289 1.92 -29.90 -5.17
CA PRO A 289 2.23 -30.33 -3.80
C PRO A 289 2.57 -29.19 -2.82
N GLU A 290 2.91 -27.99 -3.28
CA GLU A 290 3.38 -26.87 -2.46
C GLU A 290 2.38 -25.71 -2.37
N LYS A 291 1.66 -25.43 -3.45
CA LYS A 291 0.88 -24.21 -3.66
C LYS A 291 -0.52 -24.53 -4.14
N VAL A 292 -1.45 -23.63 -3.81
CA VAL A 292 -2.83 -23.65 -4.29
C VAL A 292 -3.24 -22.23 -4.64
N TYR A 293 -3.71 -22.06 -5.87
CA TYR A 293 -4.39 -20.86 -6.34
C TYR A 293 -5.86 -21.21 -6.56
N ARG A 294 -6.76 -20.41 -6.00
CA ARG A 294 -8.19 -20.47 -6.29
C ARG A 294 -8.57 -19.15 -6.93
N TYR A 295 -9.12 -19.22 -8.13
CA TYR A 295 -9.51 -18.04 -8.88
C TYR A 295 -10.98 -18.09 -9.21
N TYR A 296 -11.71 -17.05 -8.80
CA TYR A 296 -13.15 -16.96 -8.87
C TYR A 296 -13.59 -16.04 -10.02
N ASN A 297 -14.77 -16.28 -10.57
CA ASN A 297 -15.32 -15.50 -11.70
C ASN A 297 -15.41 -13.97 -11.43
N ASN A 298 -15.49 -13.57 -10.16
CA ASN A 298 -15.53 -12.16 -9.77
C ASN A 298 -14.14 -11.50 -9.70
N GLY A 299 -13.07 -12.16 -10.17
CA GLY A 299 -11.70 -11.61 -10.16
C GLY A 299 -10.97 -11.80 -8.83
N LEU A 300 -11.56 -12.48 -7.85
CA LEU A 300 -10.87 -12.83 -6.61
C LEU A 300 -9.83 -13.93 -6.87
N LEU A 301 -8.58 -13.64 -6.52
CA LEU A 301 -7.48 -14.59 -6.46
C LEU A 301 -7.16 -14.88 -4.99
N GLU A 302 -7.25 -16.14 -4.59
CA GLU A 302 -6.76 -16.64 -3.31
C GLU A 302 -5.54 -17.53 -3.58
N TYR A 303 -4.42 -17.21 -2.96
CA TYR A 303 -3.21 -18.01 -2.99
C TYR A 303 -2.92 -18.56 -1.60
N GLN A 304 -2.44 -19.80 -1.55
CA GLN A 304 -2.03 -20.45 -0.31
C GLN A 304 -0.83 -21.36 -0.55
N ASN A 305 0.23 -21.14 0.22
CA ASN A 305 1.31 -22.11 0.39
C ASN A 305 0.85 -23.19 1.41
N ARG A 306 1.06 -24.46 1.07
CA ARG A 306 0.71 -25.61 1.92
C ARG A 306 1.66 -25.77 3.10
N TYR A 307 2.90 -25.28 2.99
CA TYR A 307 3.90 -25.34 4.05
C TYR A 307 3.90 -24.04 4.87
N LYS A 308 3.01 -23.97 5.85
CA LYS A 308 2.88 -22.82 6.77
C LYS A 308 3.63 -22.98 8.10
N GLU A 309 4.19 -24.17 8.37
CA GLU A 309 4.86 -24.47 9.64
C GLU A 309 6.37 -24.25 9.56
N ALA A 310 6.99 -23.85 10.69
CA ALA A 310 8.44 -23.65 10.84
C ALA A 310 9.07 -22.66 9.84
N VAL A 311 8.46 -21.48 9.71
CA VAL A 311 8.92 -20.44 8.78
C VAL A 311 9.78 -19.43 9.51
N ASP A 312 10.98 -19.15 9.00
CA ASP A 312 11.75 -17.99 9.43
C ASP A 312 11.06 -16.73 8.90
N LYS A 313 10.53 -15.93 9.82
CA LYS A 313 9.82 -14.69 9.52
C LYS A 313 10.73 -13.69 8.79
N GLY A 314 12.01 -13.68 9.15
CA GLY A 314 12.99 -12.69 8.69
C GLY A 314 12.60 -11.25 9.02
N ARG A 315 13.20 -10.30 8.30
CA ARG A 315 12.94 -8.86 8.48
C ARG A 315 11.74 -8.41 7.66
N VAL A 316 11.13 -7.29 8.07
CA VAL A 316 9.92 -6.78 7.44
C VAL A 316 10.15 -6.36 5.99
N GLU A 317 11.31 -5.77 5.68
CA GLU A 317 11.67 -5.36 4.32
C GLU A 317 11.89 -6.54 3.37
N GLU A 318 12.39 -7.67 3.86
CA GLU A 318 12.58 -8.90 3.09
C GLU A 318 11.21 -9.50 2.74
N ALA A 319 10.33 -9.61 3.74
CA ALA A 319 8.97 -10.11 3.53
C ALA A 319 8.12 -9.18 2.64
N LEU A 320 8.35 -7.86 2.73
CA LEU A 320 7.68 -6.89 1.87
C LEU A 320 8.15 -7.04 0.41
N ALA A 321 9.43 -7.31 0.16
CA ALA A 321 9.95 -7.54 -1.19
C ALA A 321 9.23 -8.73 -1.86
N GLU A 322 9.01 -9.83 -1.13
CA GLU A 322 8.24 -10.98 -1.60
C GLU A 322 6.78 -10.61 -1.90
N ALA A 323 6.14 -9.81 -1.05
CA ALA A 323 4.78 -9.35 -1.26
C ALA A 323 4.65 -8.46 -2.51
N LEU A 324 5.57 -7.52 -2.72
CA LEU A 324 5.56 -6.67 -3.91
C LEU A 324 5.87 -7.46 -5.18
N THR A 325 6.80 -8.41 -5.11
CA THR A 325 7.13 -9.30 -6.25
C THR A 325 5.90 -10.10 -6.68
N PHE A 326 5.12 -10.60 -5.71
CA PHE A 326 3.85 -11.27 -5.98
C PHE A 326 2.83 -10.37 -6.71
N ILE A 327 2.78 -9.08 -6.35
CA ILE A 327 1.90 -8.10 -7.00
C ILE A 327 2.40 -7.80 -8.42
N GLU A 328 3.67 -7.40 -8.57
CA GLU A 328 4.23 -6.92 -9.84
C GLU A 328 4.19 -7.95 -10.96
N TYR A 329 4.38 -9.23 -10.63
CA TYR A 329 4.26 -10.32 -11.60
C TYR A 329 2.88 -10.32 -12.32
N ARG A 330 1.84 -9.82 -11.66
CA ARG A 330 0.46 -9.77 -12.16
C ARG A 330 0.04 -8.36 -12.59
N ARG A 331 0.52 -7.34 -11.87
CA ARG A 331 0.08 -5.94 -11.99
C ARG A 331 0.22 -5.41 -13.41
N ARG A 332 1.39 -5.60 -14.03
CA ARG A 332 1.76 -5.00 -15.33
C ARG A 332 0.75 -5.27 -16.44
N ASP A 333 0.11 -6.44 -16.41
CA ASP A 333 -0.81 -6.90 -17.46
C ASP A 333 -2.29 -6.89 -17.06
N LEU A 334 -2.60 -6.72 -15.77
CA LEU A 334 -3.93 -6.96 -15.24
C LEU A 334 -4.55 -5.75 -14.52
N ILE A 335 -3.77 -4.74 -14.15
CA ILE A 335 -4.27 -3.60 -13.39
C ILE A 335 -4.18 -2.34 -14.23
N GLU A 336 -5.32 -1.68 -14.42
CA GLU A 336 -5.45 -0.45 -15.19
C GLU A 336 -6.36 0.54 -14.45
N GLY A 337 -6.03 1.84 -14.54
CA GLY A 337 -6.86 2.93 -14.03
C GLY A 337 -6.82 3.15 -12.51
N ALA A 338 -5.96 2.44 -11.77
CA ALA A 338 -5.73 2.65 -10.35
C ALA A 338 -4.26 2.40 -9.96
N ASP A 339 -3.82 3.10 -8.92
CA ASP A 339 -2.55 2.81 -8.26
C ASP A 339 -2.76 1.77 -7.15
N ILE A 340 -1.74 0.98 -6.84
CA ILE A 340 -1.72 0.07 -5.68
C ILE A 340 -0.75 0.63 -4.66
N ILE A 341 -1.24 0.95 -3.46
CA ILE A 341 -0.43 1.59 -2.40
C ILE A 341 -0.47 0.73 -1.14
N LEU A 342 0.68 0.58 -0.49
CA LEU A 342 0.80 -0.06 0.82
C LEU A 342 0.09 0.81 1.87
N SER A 343 -0.89 0.24 2.55
CA SER A 343 -1.75 0.96 3.49
C SER A 343 -1.66 0.49 4.93
N ASP A 344 -1.11 -0.71 5.18
CA ASP A 344 -0.81 -1.21 6.53
C ASP A 344 0.27 -2.29 6.51
N ILE A 345 1.04 -2.36 7.60
CA ILE A 345 2.01 -3.42 7.88
C ILE A 345 1.73 -3.93 9.29
N SER A 346 1.30 -5.19 9.41
CA SER A 346 0.97 -5.79 10.70
C SER A 346 1.85 -7.00 11.01
N ASP A 347 2.52 -6.95 12.15
CA ASP A 347 3.28 -8.08 12.69
C ASP A 347 2.33 -9.10 13.35
N LYS A 348 2.23 -10.30 12.76
CA LYS A 348 1.40 -11.40 13.30
C LYS A 348 2.21 -12.42 14.13
N GLY A 349 3.40 -12.03 14.59
CA GLY A 349 4.33 -12.85 15.36
C GLY A 349 5.15 -13.81 14.49
N ARG A 350 4.49 -14.66 13.71
CA ARG A 350 5.15 -15.66 12.84
C ARG A 350 5.38 -15.20 11.40
N TYR A 351 4.65 -14.19 10.95
CA TYR A 351 4.73 -13.63 9.60
C TYR A 351 4.31 -12.16 9.64
N TYR A 352 4.50 -11.46 8.52
CA TYR A 352 3.99 -10.11 8.32
C TYR A 352 2.76 -10.15 7.42
N ALA A 353 1.74 -9.37 7.78
CA ALA A 353 0.57 -9.13 6.96
C ALA A 353 0.68 -7.73 6.34
N PHE A 354 0.67 -7.67 5.01
CA PHE A 354 0.72 -6.44 4.25
C PHE A 354 -0.64 -6.18 3.61
N THR A 355 -1.19 -4.99 3.84
CA THR A 355 -2.44 -4.57 3.22
C THR A 355 -2.15 -3.55 2.15
N PHE A 356 -2.72 -3.74 0.95
CA PHE A 356 -2.65 -2.77 -0.12
C PHE A 356 -4.06 -2.37 -0.56
N ASP A 357 -4.21 -1.09 -0.86
CA ASP A 357 -5.45 -0.52 -1.37
C ASP A 357 -5.25 -0.02 -2.80
N TYR A 358 -6.29 -0.18 -3.62
CA TYR A 358 -6.37 0.57 -4.87
C TYR A 358 -6.71 2.02 -4.56
N ILE A 359 -6.03 2.95 -5.23
CA ILE A 359 -6.33 4.37 -5.15
C ILE A 359 -6.81 4.87 -6.50
N VAL A 360 -7.96 5.52 -6.50
CA VAL A 360 -8.49 6.31 -7.63
C VAL A 360 -8.90 7.69 -7.11
N ASP A 361 -8.40 8.76 -7.72
CA ASP A 361 -8.70 10.16 -7.33
C ASP A 361 -8.52 10.46 -5.82
N ASP A 362 -7.45 9.92 -5.22
CA ASP A 362 -7.11 10.00 -3.79
C ASP A 362 -8.08 9.32 -2.82
N MET A 363 -8.98 8.50 -3.34
CA MET A 363 -9.88 7.67 -2.54
C MET A 363 -9.46 6.20 -2.62
N LYS A 364 -9.41 5.54 -1.46
CA LYS A 364 -9.18 4.10 -1.38
C LYS A 364 -10.40 3.35 -1.89
N VAL A 365 -10.19 2.20 -2.52
CA VAL A 365 -11.27 1.29 -2.91
C VAL A 365 -11.31 0.09 -1.98
N LYS A 366 -12.47 -0.13 -1.33
CA LYS A 366 -12.75 -1.25 -0.42
C LYS A 366 -13.78 -2.20 -1.01
N VAL A 367 -13.79 -3.42 -0.48
CA VAL A 367 -14.70 -4.49 -0.91
C VAL A 367 -15.73 -4.77 0.17
N LEU A 368 -17.01 -4.66 -0.17
CA LEU A 368 -18.11 -5.17 0.65
C LEU A 368 -18.37 -6.63 0.28
N ARG A 369 -18.12 -7.53 1.22
CA ARG A 369 -18.48 -8.94 1.08
C ARG A 369 -19.97 -9.10 1.30
N THR A 370 -20.73 -9.31 0.24
CA THR A 370 -22.21 -9.30 0.26
C THR A 370 -22.79 -10.35 1.20
N ARG A 371 -22.14 -11.53 1.30
CA ARG A 371 -22.61 -12.63 2.14
C ARG A 371 -22.54 -12.35 3.64
N THR A 372 -21.52 -11.60 4.08
CA THR A 372 -21.26 -11.33 5.50
C THR A 372 -21.59 -9.89 5.90
N GLY A 373 -21.76 -9.00 4.92
CA GLY A 373 -21.89 -7.56 5.15
C GLY A 373 -20.61 -6.90 5.67
N THR A 374 -19.47 -7.60 5.61
CA THR A 374 -18.19 -7.10 6.13
C THR A 374 -17.42 -6.38 5.03
N VAL A 375 -16.82 -5.24 5.37
CA VAL A 375 -15.90 -4.54 4.47
C VAL A 375 -14.48 -5.03 4.71
N GLU A 376 -13.75 -5.30 3.63
CA GLU A 376 -12.39 -5.81 3.64
C GLU A 376 -11.49 -5.06 2.65
N PRO A 377 -10.17 -5.04 2.88
CA PRO A 377 -9.21 -4.52 1.91
C PRO A 377 -9.23 -5.34 0.61
N ALA A 378 -8.89 -4.69 -0.50
CA ALA A 378 -8.86 -5.33 -1.81
C ALA A 378 -7.68 -6.31 -1.97
N ILE A 379 -6.57 -6.05 -1.28
CA ILE A 379 -5.34 -6.86 -1.35
C ILE A 379 -4.79 -7.06 0.05
N VAL A 380 -4.62 -8.32 0.44
CA VAL A 380 -3.93 -8.71 1.67
C VAL A 380 -2.94 -9.82 1.33
N ILE A 381 -1.68 -9.63 1.71
CA ILE A 381 -0.60 -10.59 1.46
C ILE A 381 0.10 -10.90 2.78
N ASN A 382 0.11 -12.17 3.16
CA ASN A 382 0.85 -12.67 4.30
C ASN A 382 2.16 -13.28 3.81
N ALA A 383 3.28 -12.75 4.26
CA ALA A 383 4.60 -13.15 3.78
C ALA A 383 5.65 -13.21 4.90
N VAL A 384 6.73 -13.90 4.56
CA VAL A 384 7.98 -13.98 5.31
C VAL A 384 9.13 -13.67 4.35
N LYS A 385 10.37 -13.56 4.85
CA LYS A 385 11.54 -13.21 4.03
C LYS A 385 11.74 -14.04 2.75
N ASP A 386 11.32 -15.30 2.72
CA ASP A 386 11.63 -16.23 1.62
C ASP A 386 10.46 -16.47 0.67
N ARG A 387 9.22 -16.07 1.05
CA ARG A 387 8.01 -16.38 0.28
C ARG A 387 6.75 -15.72 0.83
N VAL A 388 5.76 -15.62 -0.06
CA VAL A 388 4.35 -15.43 0.31
C VAL A 388 3.75 -16.74 0.85
N LEU A 389 3.06 -16.65 2.00
CA LEU A 389 2.35 -17.75 2.66
C LEU A 389 0.90 -17.87 2.21
N ASP A 390 0.21 -16.75 2.11
CA ASP A 390 -1.11 -16.67 1.51
C ASP A 390 -1.40 -15.24 1.04
N ALA A 391 -2.27 -15.13 0.06
CA ALA A 391 -2.69 -13.85 -0.47
C ALA A 391 -4.17 -13.89 -0.84
N LYS A 392 -4.81 -12.75 -0.71
CA LYS A 392 -6.17 -12.50 -1.16
C LYS A 392 -6.18 -11.21 -1.95
N TRP A 393 -6.58 -11.27 -3.21
CA TRP A 393 -6.53 -10.14 -4.11
C TRP A 393 -7.73 -10.11 -5.06
N TYR A 394 -8.53 -9.05 -5.00
CA TYR A 394 -9.53 -8.74 -6.03
C TYR A 394 -8.87 -8.03 -7.21
N ILE A 395 -8.58 -8.76 -8.29
CA ILE A 395 -7.95 -8.23 -9.50
C ILE A 395 -9.02 -7.54 -10.36
N LYS A 396 -8.88 -6.22 -10.52
CA LYS A 396 -9.86 -5.37 -11.22
C LYS A 396 -9.15 -4.31 -12.05
N THR A 397 -9.81 -3.91 -13.13
CA THR A 397 -9.54 -2.65 -13.83
C THR A 397 -10.57 -1.60 -13.39
N PHE A 398 -10.17 -0.33 -13.48
CA PHE A 398 -10.93 0.81 -13.01
C PHE A 398 -11.12 1.82 -14.13
N ALA A 399 -12.36 2.25 -14.34
CA ALA A 399 -12.68 3.34 -15.24
C ALA A 399 -13.78 4.20 -14.62
N ASN A 400 -13.89 5.46 -15.06
CA ASN A 400 -15.05 6.26 -14.71
C ASN A 400 -16.30 5.62 -15.32
N ASN A 401 -17.34 5.46 -14.51
CA ASN A 401 -18.65 5.08 -14.97
C ASN A 401 -19.36 6.29 -15.61
N ASP A 402 -20.47 6.06 -16.32
CA ASP A 402 -21.26 7.13 -16.93
C ASP A 402 -21.98 8.01 -15.89
N TYR A 403 -22.00 7.60 -14.63
CA TYR A 403 -22.60 8.33 -13.52
C TYR A 403 -21.56 9.09 -12.71
N SER A 404 -21.83 10.37 -12.50
CA SER A 404 -21.15 11.21 -11.50
C SER A 404 -22.15 12.10 -10.79
N ASN A 405 -21.81 12.51 -9.58
CA ASN A 405 -22.60 13.47 -8.83
C ASN A 405 -21.68 14.53 -8.19
N VAL A 406 -22.28 15.63 -7.79
CA VAL A 406 -21.63 16.68 -7.02
C VAL A 406 -22.02 16.48 -5.56
N TYR A 407 -21.03 16.15 -4.75
CA TYR A 407 -21.20 15.85 -3.33
C TYR A 407 -20.72 17.02 -2.48
N ASN A 408 -21.44 17.30 -1.41
CA ASN A 408 -21.01 18.27 -0.41
C ASN A 408 -20.08 17.58 0.60
N MET A 409 -18.91 18.18 0.82
CA MET A 409 -17.85 17.64 1.66
C MET A 409 -17.94 18.11 3.12
N SER A 410 -18.95 18.90 3.49
CA SER A 410 -19.12 19.41 4.85
C SER A 410 -19.46 18.30 5.83
N PHE A 411 -18.58 18.10 6.81
CA PHE A 411 -18.76 17.12 7.87
C PHE A 411 -20.05 17.35 8.66
N PHE A 412 -20.39 18.60 9.02
CA PHE A 412 -21.61 18.86 9.80
C PHE A 412 -22.87 18.51 9.02
N ARG A 413 -22.90 18.84 7.73
CA ARG A 413 -24.06 18.51 6.88
C ARG A 413 -24.22 17.00 6.77
N PHE A 414 -23.13 16.28 6.53
CA PHE A 414 -23.10 14.82 6.54
C PHE A 414 -23.58 14.26 7.89
N TYR A 415 -22.95 14.69 8.98
CA TYR A 415 -23.19 14.19 10.34
C TYR A 415 -24.66 14.35 10.75
N GLU A 416 -25.23 15.55 10.59
CA GLU A 416 -26.59 15.86 11.03
C GLU A 416 -27.67 15.30 10.11
N ARG A 417 -27.45 15.32 8.79
CA ARG A 417 -28.50 14.97 7.81
C ARG A 417 -28.46 13.51 7.38
N GLN A 418 -27.33 12.83 7.51
CA GLN A 418 -27.17 11.45 7.06
C GLN A 418 -26.84 10.55 8.25
N PHE A 419 -25.65 10.72 8.84
CA PHE A 419 -25.13 9.77 9.83
C PHE A 419 -26.05 9.59 11.03
N ILE A 420 -26.45 10.67 11.71
CA ILE A 420 -27.32 10.59 12.90
C ILE A 420 -28.75 10.16 12.55
N ARG A 421 -29.20 10.33 11.31
CA ARG A 421 -30.52 9.85 10.89
C ARG A 421 -30.53 8.33 10.67
N GLU A 422 -29.47 7.80 10.05
CA GLU A 422 -29.29 6.36 9.82
C GLU A 422 -28.91 5.62 11.12
N TYR A 423 -28.16 6.28 11.99
CA TYR A 423 -27.65 5.71 13.25
C TYR A 423 -28.02 6.61 14.46
N PRO A 424 -29.32 6.73 14.80
CA PRO A 424 -29.78 7.63 15.87
C PRO A 424 -29.24 7.26 17.25
N ASP A 425 -28.96 5.97 17.48
CA ASP A 425 -28.35 5.47 18.73
C ASP A 425 -26.92 6.00 18.95
N LEU A 426 -26.28 6.45 17.87
CA LEU A 426 -24.94 7.05 17.86
C LEU A 426 -24.98 8.58 18.00
N ARG A 427 -26.11 9.21 18.31
CA ARG A 427 -26.16 10.67 18.49
C ARG A 427 -25.33 11.19 19.68
N ASN A 428 -25.19 10.37 20.72
CA ASN A 428 -24.56 10.73 21.99
C ASN A 428 -23.50 9.71 22.45
N LYS A 429 -23.01 8.84 21.55
CA LYS A 429 -22.22 7.65 21.92
C LYS A 429 -20.92 7.37 21.15
N PRO A 430 -20.68 7.83 19.90
CA PRO A 430 -19.40 7.55 19.27
C PRO A 430 -18.42 8.63 19.69
N VAL A 431 -17.30 8.19 20.26
CA VAL A 431 -16.05 8.90 20.08
C VAL A 431 -15.60 8.55 18.67
N ILE A 432 -15.85 9.45 17.72
CA ILE A 432 -15.37 9.28 16.33
C ILE A 432 -13.83 9.35 16.36
N LEU A 433 -13.16 8.36 15.79
CA LEU A 433 -11.70 8.28 15.73
C LEU A 433 -11.16 8.80 14.40
N ASP A 434 -11.75 8.40 13.28
CA ASP A 434 -11.36 8.87 11.94
C ASP A 434 -12.60 9.04 11.05
N VAL A 435 -12.48 9.92 10.06
CA VAL A 435 -13.50 10.18 9.03
C VAL A 435 -12.79 10.33 7.69
N SER A 436 -13.22 9.58 6.69
CA SER A 436 -12.66 9.66 5.35
C SER A 436 -13.70 9.40 4.26
N ASN A 437 -13.31 9.65 3.01
CA ASN A 437 -14.11 9.30 1.84
C ASN A 437 -13.41 8.15 1.10
N GLU A 438 -14.15 7.07 0.85
CA GLU A 438 -13.64 5.87 0.19
C GLU A 438 -14.65 5.37 -0.85
N TYR A 439 -14.18 4.64 -1.85
CA TYR A 439 -15.03 3.89 -2.76
C TYR A 439 -15.34 2.51 -2.16
N LEU A 440 -16.59 2.09 -2.25
CA LEU A 440 -17.01 0.75 -1.85
C LEU A 440 -17.65 0.04 -3.03
N PHE A 441 -17.20 -1.18 -3.33
CA PHE A 441 -17.87 -2.05 -4.29
C PHE A 441 -18.25 -3.38 -3.66
N SER A 442 -19.35 -3.96 -4.12
CA SER A 442 -19.77 -5.30 -3.72
C SER A 442 -18.91 -6.36 -4.43
N ASP A 443 -18.53 -7.42 -3.72
CA ASP A 443 -17.79 -8.58 -4.26
C ASP A 443 -18.48 -9.30 -5.43
N ILE A 444 -19.77 -9.03 -5.68
CA ILE A 444 -20.54 -9.53 -6.83
C ILE A 444 -20.94 -8.42 -7.83
N GLY A 445 -20.61 -7.17 -7.53
CA GLY A 445 -20.93 -6.00 -8.35
C GLY A 445 -19.79 -5.55 -9.26
N THR A 446 -20.12 -4.65 -10.18
CA THR A 446 -19.17 -4.02 -11.12
C THR A 446 -19.11 -2.51 -10.96
N ARG A 447 -19.69 -1.97 -9.89
CA ARG A 447 -19.74 -0.52 -9.62
C ARG A 447 -19.18 -0.27 -8.23
N ALA A 448 -18.26 0.69 -8.11
CA ALA A 448 -17.87 1.25 -6.83
C ALA A 448 -18.48 2.65 -6.70
N GLU A 449 -19.14 2.89 -5.58
CA GLU A 449 -19.79 4.16 -5.26
C GLU A 449 -19.02 4.86 -4.12
N PRO A 450 -19.07 6.19 -4.01
CA PRO A 450 -18.38 6.91 -2.95
C PRO A 450 -19.18 6.88 -1.63
N PHE A 451 -18.47 6.60 -0.54
CA PHE A 451 -19.00 6.52 0.83
C PHE A 451 -18.20 7.40 1.79
N TRP A 452 -18.87 7.91 2.82
CA TRP A 452 -18.23 8.33 4.06
C TRP A 452 -17.90 7.10 4.88
N LEU A 453 -16.63 6.98 5.29
CA LEU A 453 -16.16 6.00 6.26
C LEU A 453 -15.97 6.68 7.61
N ILE A 454 -16.60 6.13 8.64
CA ILE A 454 -16.41 6.56 10.04
C ILE A 454 -15.83 5.40 10.84
N GLU A 455 -14.71 5.66 11.50
CA GLU A 455 -14.15 4.77 12.51
C GLU A 455 -14.57 5.24 13.91
N THR A 456 -15.07 4.33 14.74
CA THR A 456 -15.47 4.61 16.11
C THR A 456 -14.52 3.95 17.12
N ASN A 457 -14.53 4.41 18.36
CA ASN A 457 -13.80 3.82 19.48
C ASN A 457 -14.13 2.35 19.82
N SER A 458 -15.22 1.79 19.29
CA SER A 458 -15.51 0.36 19.36
C SER A 458 -14.85 -0.43 18.22
N ASN A 459 -13.92 0.19 17.48
CA ASN A 459 -13.32 -0.30 16.23
C ASN A 459 -14.38 -0.74 15.20
N GLN A 460 -15.54 -0.07 15.22
CA GLN A 460 -16.58 -0.31 14.23
C GLN A 460 -16.33 0.63 13.05
N LEU A 461 -16.25 0.06 11.85
CA LEU A 461 -16.22 0.80 10.60
C LEU A 461 -17.66 0.95 10.08
N ILE A 462 -18.11 2.18 9.91
CA ILE A 462 -19.44 2.51 9.42
C ILE A 462 -19.31 3.20 8.07
N PHE A 463 -20.01 2.69 7.07
CA PHE A 463 -20.06 3.24 5.72
C PHE A 463 -21.42 3.88 5.49
N VAL A 464 -21.44 5.16 5.12
CA VAL A 464 -22.65 5.91 4.79
C VAL A 464 -22.52 6.44 3.36
N GLY A 465 -23.50 6.11 2.51
CA GLY A 465 -23.47 6.52 1.11
C GLY A 465 -23.44 8.04 1.01
N MET A 466 -22.51 8.59 0.22
CA MET A 466 -22.48 10.04 0.02
C MET A 466 -23.76 10.46 -0.71
N GLN A 467 -24.46 11.46 -0.21
CA GLN A 467 -25.62 12.03 -0.91
C GLN A 467 -25.17 13.19 -1.78
N GLY A 468 -25.47 13.09 -3.08
CA GLY A 468 -25.32 14.20 -4.00
C GLY A 468 -26.31 15.33 -3.69
N LYS A 469 -26.12 16.45 -4.36
CA LYS A 469 -27.07 17.56 -4.31
C LYS A 469 -28.42 17.12 -4.91
N GLU A 470 -29.49 17.17 -4.12
CA GLU A 470 -30.88 17.11 -4.62
C GLU A 470 -31.16 18.27 -5.58
#